data_AF-A0A822A1B6-F1
#
_entry.id   AF-A0A822A1B6-F1
#
_cell.length_a   1.000
_cell.length_b   1.000
_cell.length_c   1.000
_cell.angle_alpha   90.00
_cell.angle_beta   90.00
_cell.angle_gamma   90.00
#
_symmetry.space_group_name_H-M   'P 1'
#
loop_
_entity.id
_entity.type
_entity.pdbx_description
1 polymer ?
#
loop_
_entity_poly.entity_id
_entity_poly.type
_entity_poly.pdbx_seq_one_letter_code
_entity_poly.pdbx_strand_id
1 'polypeptide(L)'
;MKTVVKSNDPLISNSFVTCYSDYLVIHLYYFPFGNKKIKYSDIRSCEFYSTDDLGMFSYKLWGMSLTPVWWHCDMKRFMRKNYILLDTNHWPLIGLTMNDNDLINVYHLIKQNIINQNKECNVRNNSLLPCMSHISPYRIIFQYLTLAALPWHIFVTIYKVT
;
A
#
# COMPACT_ATOMS: atom_id res chain seq x y z
N MET A 1 19.17 21.00 3.67
CA MET A 1 17.98 20.40 3.02
C MET A 1 18.28 20.30 1.53
N LYS A 2 18.56 19.10 0.98
CA LYS A 2 18.67 18.94 -0.47
C LYS A 2 17.25 18.86 -1.02
N THR A 3 16.79 19.91 -1.69
CA THR A 3 15.60 19.85 -2.54
C THR A 3 15.92 18.87 -3.65
N VAL A 4 15.40 17.65 -3.54
CA VAL A 4 15.41 16.68 -4.64
C VAL A 4 14.54 17.31 -5.72
N VAL A 5 15.18 17.89 -6.73
CA VAL A 5 14.52 18.39 -7.93
C VAL A 5 13.92 17.16 -8.60
N LYS A 6 12.59 16.99 -8.48
CA LYS A 6 11.87 15.93 -9.18
C LYS A 6 12.00 16.20 -10.67
N SER A 7 12.66 15.30 -11.38
CA SER A 7 12.67 15.34 -12.84
C SER A 7 11.24 15.12 -13.33
N ASN A 8 10.77 16.01 -14.21
CA ASN A 8 9.47 15.85 -14.89
C ASN A 8 9.56 14.88 -16.07
N ASP A 9 10.72 14.24 -16.26
CA ASP A 9 10.93 13.28 -17.33
C ASP A 9 10.31 11.92 -16.96
N PRO A 10 9.54 11.31 -17.87
CA PRO A 10 8.97 10.00 -17.64
C PRO A 10 10.08 8.94 -17.64
N LEU A 11 10.08 8.08 -16.61
CA LEU A 11 11.00 6.94 -16.51
C LEU A 11 10.58 5.81 -17.45
N ILE A 12 9.27 5.58 -17.53
CA ILE A 12 8.63 4.64 -18.45
C ILE A 12 7.36 5.32 -18.97
N SER A 13 7.10 5.22 -20.27
CA SER A 13 5.86 5.70 -20.86
C SER A 13 5.35 4.72 -21.90
N ASN A 14 4.10 4.31 -21.76
CA ASN A 14 3.38 3.50 -22.74
C ASN A 14 1.95 4.03 -22.92
N SER A 15 1.15 3.35 -23.75
CA SER A 15 -0.22 3.78 -24.09
C SER A 15 -1.20 3.80 -22.90
N PHE A 16 -0.91 3.07 -21.82
CA PHE A 16 -1.81 2.91 -20.67
C PHE A 16 -1.28 3.55 -19.39
N VAL A 17 0.04 3.60 -19.22
CA VAL A 17 0.69 4.10 -18.00
C VAL A 17 1.94 4.90 -18.34
N THR A 18 2.10 6.03 -17.65
CA THR A 18 3.36 6.77 -17.59
C THR A 18 3.84 6.84 -16.14
N CYS A 19 5.06 6.36 -15.89
CA CYS A 19 5.69 6.36 -14.59
C CYS A 19 6.72 7.50 -14.50
N TYR A 20 6.62 8.31 -13.45
CA TYR A 20 7.57 9.35 -13.09
C TYR A 20 8.36 8.91 -11.85
N SER A 21 9.22 9.79 -11.33
CA SER A 21 10.02 9.49 -10.13
C SER A 21 9.19 9.33 -8.85
N ASP A 22 8.07 10.05 -8.73
CA ASP A 22 7.28 10.14 -7.49
C ASP A 22 5.81 9.73 -7.63
N TYR A 23 5.31 9.63 -8.86
CA TYR A 23 3.95 9.19 -9.15
C TYR A 23 3.88 8.42 -10.47
N LEU A 24 2.76 7.75 -10.68
CA LEU A 24 2.38 7.21 -11.98
C LEU A 24 1.05 7.83 -12.44
N VAL A 25 0.85 7.85 -13.75
CA VAL A 25 -0.38 8.28 -14.41
C VAL A 25 -0.93 7.10 -15.18
N ILE A 26 -2.17 6.73 -14.90
CA ILE A 26 -2.92 5.73 -15.65
C ILE A 26 -3.80 6.46 -16.67
N HIS A 27 -3.54 6.22 -17.94
CA HIS A 27 -4.28 6.78 -19.06
C HIS A 27 -5.60 6.05 -19.25
N LEU A 28 -6.62 6.76 -19.73
CA LEU A 28 -7.96 6.21 -19.98
C LEU A 28 -8.56 5.52 -18.74
N TYR A 29 -8.23 6.03 -17.55
CA TYR A 29 -8.76 5.52 -16.29
C TYR A 29 -10.23 5.90 -16.10
N TYR A 30 -10.62 7.11 -16.52
CA TYR A 30 -12.01 7.55 -16.62
C TYR A 30 -12.36 7.77 -18.11
N PHE A 31 -12.53 6.67 -18.84
CA PHE A 31 -12.86 6.69 -20.26
C PHE A 31 -14.09 7.57 -20.53
N PRO A 32 -14.11 8.40 -21.59
CA PRO A 32 -13.14 8.45 -22.70
C PRO A 32 -11.91 9.36 -22.55
N PHE A 33 -11.88 10.29 -21.58
CA PHE A 33 -10.84 11.34 -21.57
C PHE A 33 -10.05 11.50 -20.27
N GLY A 34 -10.45 10.83 -19.20
CA GLY A 34 -9.84 11.05 -17.90
C GLY A 34 -8.70 10.08 -17.58
N ASN A 35 -7.70 10.64 -16.92
CA ASN A 35 -6.53 9.92 -16.41
C ASN A 35 -6.57 9.91 -14.88
N LYS A 36 -5.86 8.97 -14.26
CA LYS A 36 -5.68 8.93 -12.80
C LYS A 36 -4.22 9.01 -12.42
N LYS A 37 -3.88 10.01 -11.61
CA LYS A 37 -2.55 10.18 -11.03
C LYS A 37 -2.51 9.55 -9.63
N ILE A 38 -1.49 8.74 -9.37
CA ILE A 38 -1.30 8.01 -8.12
C ILE A 38 0.13 8.21 -7.65
N LYS A 39 0.32 8.72 -6.43
CA LYS A 39 1.66 8.81 -5.84
C LYS A 39 2.08 7.43 -5.34
N TYR A 40 3.36 7.10 -5.44
CA TYR A 40 3.85 5.82 -4.90
C TYR A 40 3.66 5.70 -3.39
N SER A 41 3.65 6.82 -2.67
CA SER A 41 3.34 6.87 -1.23
C SER A 41 1.94 6.38 -0.86
N ASP A 42 1.01 6.45 -1.82
CA ASP A 42 -0.38 6.10 -1.59
C ASP A 42 -0.63 4.61 -1.91
N ILE A 43 0.35 3.93 -2.52
CA ILE A 43 0.26 2.51 -2.89
C ILE A 43 0.70 1.66 -1.70
N ARG A 44 -0.25 0.93 -1.12
CA ARG A 44 -0.03 -0.01 -0.03
C ARG A 44 0.57 -1.33 -0.52
N SER A 45 0.04 -1.86 -1.63
CA SER A 45 0.54 -3.08 -2.24
C SER A 45 0.41 -3.03 -3.77
N CYS A 46 1.23 -3.83 -4.42
CA CYS A 46 1.31 -3.96 -5.87
C CYS A 46 1.58 -5.43 -6.14
N GLU A 47 0.58 -6.16 -6.60
CA GLU A 47 0.68 -7.61 -6.80
C GLU A 47 0.56 -7.96 -8.29
N PHE A 48 1.20 -9.06 -8.69
CA PHE A 48 1.21 -9.54 -10.06
C PHE A 48 0.43 -10.86 -10.14
N TYR A 49 -0.57 -10.92 -11.02
CA TYR A 49 -1.49 -12.05 -11.13
C TYR A 49 -1.67 -12.51 -12.58
N SER A 50 -2.07 -13.77 -12.75
CA SER A 50 -2.52 -14.30 -14.03
C SER A 50 -3.97 -13.89 -14.28
N THR A 51 -4.31 -13.55 -15.52
CA THR A 51 -5.70 -13.29 -15.92
C THR A 51 -6.56 -14.56 -15.92
N ASP A 52 -5.95 -15.74 -15.87
CA ASP A 52 -6.67 -17.01 -15.72
C ASP A 52 -7.39 -17.11 -14.36
N ASP A 53 -6.91 -16.36 -13.36
CA ASP A 53 -7.52 -16.26 -12.03
C ASP A 53 -8.77 -15.36 -12.05
N LEU A 54 -9.00 -14.60 -13.12
CA LEU A 54 -10.18 -13.77 -13.29
C LEU A 54 -11.35 -14.63 -13.79
N GLY A 55 -12.41 -14.72 -12.98
CA GLY A 55 -13.67 -15.31 -13.44
C GLY A 55 -14.21 -14.62 -14.70
N MET A 56 -14.98 -15.35 -15.51
CA MET A 56 -15.51 -14.87 -16.81
C MET A 56 -16.23 -13.51 -16.70
N PHE A 57 -16.94 -13.25 -15.61
CA PHE A 57 -17.67 -11.99 -15.36
C PHE A 57 -16.79 -10.82 -14.88
N SER A 58 -15.51 -11.08 -14.59
CA SER A 58 -14.54 -10.07 -14.17
C SER A 58 -13.89 -9.37 -15.37
N TYR A 59 -14.06 -9.91 -16.58
CA TYR A 59 -13.57 -9.31 -17.81
C TYR A 59 -14.45 -8.13 -18.23
N LYS A 60 -13.96 -6.91 -17.95
CA LYS A 60 -14.57 -5.67 -18.41
C LYS A 60 -13.55 -4.85 -19.18
N LEU A 61 -13.98 -4.23 -20.28
CA LEU A 61 -13.09 -3.38 -21.08
C LEU A 61 -12.62 -2.15 -20.29
N TRP A 62 -13.48 -1.61 -19.42
CA TRP A 62 -13.23 -0.45 -18.56
C TRP A 62 -14.18 -0.41 -17.36
N GLY A 63 -13.75 0.20 -16.26
CA GLY A 63 -14.56 0.40 -15.06
C GLY A 63 -14.57 -0.81 -14.13
N MET A 64 -15.56 -0.88 -13.25
CA MET A 64 -15.72 -1.96 -12.29
C MET A 64 -16.82 -2.95 -12.71
N SER A 65 -16.64 -4.24 -12.42
CA SER A 65 -17.66 -5.29 -12.59
C SER A 65 -18.23 -5.71 -11.22
N LEU A 66 -18.51 -7.00 -11.01
CA LEU A 66 -18.88 -7.58 -9.71
C LEU A 66 -17.70 -7.73 -8.74
N THR A 67 -16.47 -7.52 -9.21
CA THR A 67 -15.27 -7.49 -8.38
C THR A 67 -14.95 -6.07 -7.94
N PRO A 68 -14.30 -5.87 -6.77
CA PRO A 68 -13.91 -4.54 -6.27
C PRO A 68 -12.69 -3.97 -7.01
N VAL A 69 -12.51 -4.32 -8.29
CA VAL A 69 -11.39 -3.93 -9.14
C VAL A 69 -11.89 -3.01 -10.24
N TRP A 70 -11.36 -1.79 -10.27
CA TRP A 70 -11.58 -0.82 -11.33
C TRP A 70 -10.48 -0.91 -12.37
N TRP A 71 -10.90 -1.17 -13.60
CA TRP A 71 -10.02 -1.34 -14.74
C TRP A 71 -9.94 -0.06 -15.57
N HIS A 72 -8.73 0.31 -16.01
CA HIS A 72 -8.60 1.31 -17.07
C HIS A 72 -9.10 0.74 -18.40
N CYS A 73 -9.28 1.60 -19.40
CA CYS A 73 -9.70 1.15 -20.72
C CYS A 73 -8.58 0.35 -21.41
N ASP A 74 -8.81 -0.93 -21.68
CA ASP A 74 -7.94 -1.78 -22.52
C ASP A 74 -8.80 -2.67 -23.41
N MET A 75 -8.89 -2.30 -24.70
CA MET A 75 -9.67 -3.04 -25.69
C MET A 75 -9.11 -4.44 -25.97
N LYS A 76 -7.83 -4.68 -25.64
CA LYS A 76 -7.15 -5.96 -25.86
C LYS A 76 -7.04 -6.77 -24.57
N ARG A 77 -7.78 -6.42 -23.51
CA ARG A 77 -7.71 -7.09 -22.19
C ARG A 77 -7.89 -8.60 -22.27
N PHE A 78 -8.79 -9.09 -23.13
CA PHE A 78 -9.06 -10.51 -23.31
C PHE A 78 -7.89 -11.30 -23.93
N MET A 79 -6.90 -10.62 -24.51
CA MET A 79 -5.68 -11.22 -25.05
C MET A 79 -4.50 -11.15 -24.06
N ARG A 80 -4.69 -10.50 -22.90
CA ARG A 80 -3.64 -10.35 -21.88
C ARG A 80 -3.62 -11.60 -21.03
N LYS A 81 -2.41 -11.99 -20.60
CA LYS A 81 -2.20 -13.15 -19.73
C LYS A 81 -1.98 -12.76 -18.27
N ASN A 82 -1.54 -11.52 -18.04
CA ASN A 82 -1.16 -11.05 -16.73
C ASN A 82 -1.74 -9.65 -16.46
N TYR A 83 -1.89 -9.33 -15.19
CA TYR A 83 -2.28 -8.00 -14.73
C TYR A 83 -1.57 -7.63 -13.42
N ILE A 84 -1.50 -6.31 -13.17
CA ILE A 84 -1.05 -5.77 -11.89
C ILE A 84 -2.29 -5.34 -11.10
N LEU A 85 -2.34 -5.70 -9.83
CA LEU A 85 -3.34 -5.21 -8.88
C LEU A 85 -2.69 -4.23 -7.91
N LEU A 86 -3.18 -2.99 -7.91
CA LEU A 86 -2.72 -1.95 -7.00
C LEU A 86 -3.77 -1.70 -5.91
N ASP A 87 -3.32 -1.78 -4.65
CA ASP A 87 -4.07 -1.27 -3.51
C ASP A 87 -3.54 0.13 -3.17
N THR A 88 -4.35 1.16 -3.41
CA THR A 88 -4.00 2.55 -3.11
C THR A 88 -4.55 3.02 -1.75
N ASN A 89 -4.90 2.11 -0.85
CA ASN A 89 -5.58 2.40 0.42
C ASN A 89 -6.92 3.15 0.25
N HIS A 90 -7.50 3.08 -0.94
CA HIS A 90 -8.76 3.70 -1.31
C HIS A 90 -9.56 2.69 -2.13
N TRP A 91 -10.87 2.66 -1.93
CA TRP A 91 -11.76 1.87 -2.76
C TRP A 91 -12.04 2.60 -4.09
N PRO A 92 -12.09 1.91 -5.24
CA PRO A 92 -11.83 0.48 -5.47
C PRO A 92 -10.33 0.16 -5.69
N LEU A 93 -9.97 -1.13 -5.66
CA LEU A 93 -8.66 -1.60 -6.11
C LEU A 93 -8.47 -1.27 -7.60
N ILE A 94 -7.23 -1.11 -8.02
CA ILE A 94 -6.91 -0.70 -9.39
C ILE A 94 -6.25 -1.84 -10.13
N GLY A 95 -6.89 -2.30 -11.21
CA GLY A 95 -6.34 -3.31 -12.10
C GLY A 95 -5.71 -2.69 -13.34
N LEU A 96 -4.47 -3.07 -13.64
CA LEU A 96 -3.72 -2.62 -14.80
C LEU A 96 -3.40 -3.78 -15.74
N THR A 97 -3.64 -3.58 -17.04
CA THR A 97 -3.26 -4.51 -18.09
C THR A 97 -2.59 -3.78 -19.24
N MET A 98 -1.60 -4.43 -19.84
CA MET A 98 -0.85 -3.92 -20.99
C MET A 98 -0.09 -5.11 -21.62
N ASN A 99 0.84 -4.85 -22.56
CA ASN A 99 1.70 -5.91 -23.08
C ASN A 99 2.56 -6.50 -21.95
N ASP A 100 2.86 -7.80 -21.98
CA ASP A 100 3.56 -8.48 -20.87
C ASP A 100 4.92 -7.83 -20.55
N ASN A 101 5.70 -7.46 -21.57
CA ASN A 101 6.99 -6.77 -21.37
C ASN A 101 6.82 -5.42 -20.65
N ASP A 102 5.84 -4.63 -21.08
CA ASP A 102 5.54 -3.32 -20.47
C ASP A 102 5.03 -3.49 -19.04
N LEU A 103 4.19 -4.51 -18.83
CA LEU A 103 3.60 -4.83 -17.52
C LEU A 103 4.69 -5.21 -16.52
N ILE A 104 5.63 -6.08 -16.91
CA ILE A 104 6.76 -6.50 -16.06
C ILE A 104 7.63 -5.29 -15.70
N ASN A 105 7.97 -4.45 -16.67
CA ASN A 105 8.78 -3.25 -16.44
C ASN A 105 8.10 -2.27 -15.48
N VAL A 106 6.80 -2.01 -15.69
CA VAL A 106 6.01 -1.14 -14.82
C VAL A 106 5.90 -1.73 -13.42
N TYR A 107 5.64 -3.04 -13.29
CA TYR A 107 5.57 -3.74 -12.01
C TYR A 107 6.85 -3.58 -11.18
N HIS A 108 8.02 -3.87 -11.79
CA HIS A 108 9.30 -3.74 -11.11
C HIS A 108 9.59 -2.30 -10.68
N LEU A 109 9.29 -1.32 -11.54
CA LEU A 109 9.48 0.09 -11.21
C LEU A 109 8.60 0.52 -10.03
N ILE A 110 7.32 0.12 -10.01
CA ILE A 110 6.41 0.41 -8.90
C ILE A 110 6.93 -0.21 -7.60
N LYS A 111 7.30 -1.50 -7.61
CA LYS A 111 7.85 -2.18 -6.42
C LYS A 111 9.12 -1.51 -5.91
N GLN A 112 10.04 -1.13 -6.80
CA GLN A 112 11.27 -0.43 -6.43
C GLN A 112 10.96 0.93 -5.77
N ASN A 113 10.05 1.72 -6.35
CA ASN A 113 9.68 3.01 -5.80
C ASN A 113 8.98 2.91 -4.43
N ILE A 114 8.11 1.91 -4.23
CA ILE A 114 7.50 1.64 -2.91
C ILE A 114 8.58 1.32 -1.86
N ILE A 115 9.54 0.45 -2.20
CA ILE A 115 10.65 0.09 -1.30
C ILE A 115 11.52 1.31 -0.97
N ASN A 116 11.83 2.14 -1.96
CA ASN A 116 12.65 3.33 -1.76
C ASN A 116 11.97 4.36 -0.85
N GLN A 117 10.66 4.60 -1.05
CA GLN A 117 9.86 5.46 -0.16
C GLN A 117 9.87 4.95 1.29
N ASN A 118 9.70 3.65 1.49
CA ASN A 118 9.72 3.05 2.84
C ASN A 118 11.09 3.21 3.52
N LYS A 119 12.18 3.07 2.77
CA LYS A 119 13.55 3.32 3.29
C LYS A 119 13.74 4.78 3.67
N GLU A 120 13.32 5.72 2.84
CA GLU A 120 13.42 7.15 3.14
C GLU A 120 12.61 7.55 4.38
N CYS A 121 11.39 7.03 4.52
CA CYS A 121 10.56 7.24 5.72
C CYS A 121 11.24 6.69 6.99
N ASN A 122 11.85 5.50 6.91
CA ASN A 122 12.55 4.90 8.04
C ASN A 122 13.80 5.72 8.44
N VAL A 123 14.59 6.19 7.46
CA VAL A 123 15.74 7.07 7.72
C VAL A 123 15.30 8.40 8.35
N ARG A 124 14.21 9.01 7.90
CA ARG A 124 13.64 10.23 8.51
C ARG A 124 13.21 9.99 9.96
N ASN A 125 12.54 8.88 10.23
CA ASN A 125 12.10 8.55 11.60
C ASN A 125 13.29 8.30 12.54
N ASN A 126 14.37 7.68 12.06
CA ASN A 126 15.57 7.43 12.87
C ASN A 126 16.45 8.68 13.05
N SER A 127 16.41 9.64 12.12
CA SER A 127 17.13 10.92 12.24
C SER A 127 16.38 11.97 13.07
N LEU A 128 15.09 11.74 13.35
CA LEU A 128 14.27 12.53 14.27
C LEU A 128 14.29 12.00 15.71
N LEU A 129 15.24 11.11 16.07
CA LEU A 129 15.52 10.84 17.48
C LEU A 129 15.83 12.19 18.16
N PRO A 130 15.08 12.58 19.21
CA PRO A 130 15.34 13.83 19.88
C PRO A 130 16.76 13.76 20.45
N CYS A 131 17.56 14.76 20.09
CA CYS A 131 18.78 15.10 20.78
C CYS A 131 18.38 15.51 22.21
N MET A 132 18.11 14.54 23.10
CA MET A 132 17.97 14.78 24.53
C MET A 132 19.37 14.84 25.13
N SER A 133 20.04 15.95 24.88
CA SER A 133 21.12 16.45 25.72
C SER A 133 20.66 17.76 26.34
N HIS A 134 19.84 17.68 27.38
CA HIS A 134 20.07 18.46 28.61
C HIS A 134 19.15 17.97 29.73
N ILE A 135 19.82 17.65 30.83
CA ILE A 135 19.33 17.20 32.12
C ILE A 135 18.47 18.28 32.77
N SER A 136 17.29 17.91 33.28
CA SER A 136 16.62 18.61 34.38
C SER A 136 16.53 17.65 35.57
N PRO A 137 17.14 17.95 36.72
CA PRO A 137 17.32 17.00 37.81
C PRO A 137 16.17 17.11 38.83
N TYR A 138 14.92 16.89 38.44
CA TYR A 138 13.82 16.77 39.42
C TYR A 138 12.79 15.76 38.96
N ARG A 139 13.02 14.47 39.28
CA ARG A 139 12.01 13.48 39.70
C ARG A 139 12.63 12.08 39.72
N ILE A 140 13.30 11.79 40.83
CA ILE A 140 13.47 10.44 41.36
C ILE A 140 12.77 10.45 42.72
N ILE A 141 12.40 9.26 43.23
CA ILE A 141 11.62 8.90 44.44
C ILE A 141 10.12 8.72 44.07
N PHE A 142 9.44 7.57 44.18
CA PHE A 142 9.56 6.30 44.93
C PHE A 142 9.37 5.11 43.95
N GLN A 143 10.20 4.06 43.88
CA GLN A 143 10.64 3.04 44.84
C GLN A 143 9.60 1.92 45.10
N TYR A 144 9.99 0.74 44.62
CA TYR A 144 9.42 -0.61 44.76
C TYR A 144 9.23 -1.06 46.21
N LEU A 145 8.19 -1.86 46.48
CA LEU A 145 7.99 -2.87 47.56
C LEU A 145 6.51 -3.31 47.43
N THR A 146 6.03 -4.57 47.45
CA THR A 146 6.61 -5.86 47.85
C THR A 146 5.67 -6.99 47.37
N LEU A 147 6.24 -8.08 46.87
CA LEU A 147 5.62 -9.40 46.78
C LEU A 147 5.74 -10.09 48.15
N ALA A 148 4.64 -10.53 48.77
CA ALA A 148 4.63 -11.68 49.70
C ALA A 148 3.20 -12.09 50.13
N ALA A 149 3.00 -13.41 50.15
CA ALA A 149 2.14 -14.19 51.04
C ALA A 149 0.62 -14.34 50.77
N LEU A 150 0.28 -15.55 50.30
CA LEU A 150 -0.98 -16.31 50.33
C LEU A 150 -1.54 -16.52 51.79
N PRO A 151 -2.53 -17.40 52.04
CA PRO A 151 -3.94 -17.47 51.62
C PRO A 151 -4.86 -17.67 52.86
N TRP A 152 -6.15 -17.99 52.64
CA TRP A 152 -7.06 -18.80 53.49
C TRP A 152 -8.44 -18.21 53.85
N HIS A 153 -9.43 -18.97 53.39
CA HIS A 153 -10.73 -19.29 53.99
C HIS A 153 -11.79 -18.20 54.19
N ILE A 154 -12.93 -18.43 53.52
CA ILE A 154 -14.30 -18.65 54.06
C ILE A 154 -15.27 -18.24 52.93
N PHE A 155 -16.39 -18.88 52.58
CA PHE A 155 -17.04 -20.18 52.77
C PHE A 155 -18.43 -19.99 52.10
N VAL A 156 -19.15 -21.07 51.82
CA VAL A 156 -20.62 -21.14 51.55
C VAL A 156 -21.07 -20.84 50.10
N THR A 157 -21.96 -21.57 49.41
CA THR A 157 -22.50 -22.96 49.37
C THR A 157 -23.71 -22.91 48.42
N ILE A 158 -23.68 -23.76 47.37
CA ILE A 158 -24.71 -24.67 46.81
C ILE A 158 -26.11 -24.15 46.36
N TYR A 159 -26.54 -24.72 45.22
CA TYR A 159 -27.90 -25.12 44.74
C TYR A 159 -28.38 -24.34 43.50
N LYS A 160 -28.95 -24.94 42.43
CA LYS A 160 -29.43 -26.30 42.13
C LYS A 160 -29.70 -26.43 40.61
N VAL A 161 -29.28 -27.56 40.07
CA VAL A 161 -29.95 -28.45 39.09
C VAL A 161 -31.36 -28.05 38.63
N THR A 162 -31.58 -27.93 37.31
CA THR A 162 -32.47 -28.84 36.53
C THR A 162 -32.05 -28.84 35.07
#